data_AF-A0A925ZZL7-F1
#
_entry.id   AF-A0A925ZZL7-F1
#
_cell.length_a   1.000
_cell.length_b   1.000
_cell.length_c   1.000
_cell.angle_alpha   90.00
_cell.angle_beta   90.00
_cell.angle_gamma   90.00
#
_symmetry.space_group_name_H-M   'P 1'
#
loop_
_entity.id
_entity.type
_entity.pdbx_description
1 polymer ?
#
loop_
_entity_poly.entity_id
_entity_poly.type
_entity_poly.pdbx_seq_one_letter_code
_entity_poly.pdbx_strand_id
1 'polypeptide(L)'
;MQTPQIAPPPPPSPPAELVTSVQAPLATPVVPSVSFLLSRGAELSRQLNSANSRREELTRDLRRTSGDAKAGLQTRITVLDERLVQLEKDIAENGRQLASVGGRGAEDASTTQAVSGPMGLGASNITAISVVFTIFVMFPIALAMARLLWKRGTRIGKAPSANPESELRLERVEQGVDAIAIEIERISEGQRFVTQLMTHGDKVGSLGAGQPVADPLHVQLNNTVMAGMPRSDAIR
;
A
#
# COMPACT_ATOMS: atom_id res chain seq x y z
N MET A 1 -78.00 -62.35 48.25
CA MET A 1 -78.26 -61.05 48.89
C MET A 1 -77.09 -60.14 48.57
N GLN A 2 -77.43 -58.93 48.10
CA GLN A 2 -76.62 -57.85 47.53
C GLN A 2 -75.31 -57.50 48.27
N THR A 3 -74.31 -57.09 47.50
CA THR A 3 -73.06 -56.40 47.90
C THR A 3 -73.31 -55.09 48.66
N PRO A 4 -72.32 -54.66 49.45
CA PRO A 4 -71.87 -53.26 49.37
C PRO A 4 -70.44 -53.14 48.83
N GLN A 5 -70.30 -52.31 47.81
CA GLN A 5 -69.04 -51.90 47.19
C GLN A 5 -68.29 -50.93 48.12
N ILE A 6 -67.05 -51.26 48.48
CA ILE A 6 -66.14 -50.38 49.23
C ILE A 6 -65.01 -49.99 48.28
N ALA A 7 -64.88 -48.69 48.01
CA ALA A 7 -63.81 -48.12 47.19
C ALA A 7 -62.45 -48.28 47.89
N PRO A 8 -61.38 -48.62 47.16
CA PRO A 8 -60.03 -48.71 47.74
C PRO A 8 -59.50 -47.32 48.14
N PRO A 9 -58.74 -47.22 49.25
CA PRO A 9 -58.18 -45.95 49.74
C PRO A 9 -57.11 -45.38 48.78
N PRO A 10 -56.94 -44.05 48.73
CA PRO A 10 -55.93 -43.40 47.90
C PRO A 10 -54.50 -43.77 48.34
N PRO A 11 -53.55 -43.90 47.39
CA PRO A 11 -52.17 -44.24 47.68
C PRO A 11 -51.43 -43.13 48.46
N PRO A 12 -50.38 -43.49 49.24
CA PRO A 12 -49.63 -42.56 50.07
C PRO A 12 -48.88 -41.51 49.26
N SER A 13 -48.87 -40.27 49.77
CA SER A 13 -48.18 -39.11 49.21
C SER A 13 -46.67 -39.39 49.02
N PRO A 14 -46.09 -39.12 47.83
CA PRO A 14 -44.65 -39.16 47.64
C PRO A 14 -43.94 -38.02 48.40
N PRO A 15 -42.64 -38.17 48.74
CA PRO A 15 -41.90 -37.21 49.55
C PRO A 15 -41.80 -35.87 48.83
N ALA A 16 -41.81 -34.78 49.60
CA ALA A 16 -41.54 -33.43 49.10
C ALA A 16 -40.17 -33.39 48.41
N GLU A 17 -40.18 -33.48 47.08
CA GLU A 17 -39.06 -33.03 46.26
C GLU A 17 -38.93 -31.54 46.51
N LEU A 18 -37.84 -31.13 47.18
CA LEU A 18 -37.32 -29.78 47.10
C LEU A 18 -37.11 -29.49 45.62
N VAL A 19 -38.10 -28.86 45.00
CA VAL A 19 -37.99 -28.28 43.67
C VAL A 19 -37.00 -27.13 43.84
N THR A 20 -35.71 -27.42 43.79
CA THR A 20 -34.74 -26.42 43.41
C THR A 20 -35.10 -26.07 41.98
N SER A 21 -35.87 -25.00 41.83
CA SER A 21 -35.99 -24.28 40.58
C SER A 21 -34.59 -23.80 40.23
N VAL A 22 -33.80 -24.66 39.56
CA VAL A 22 -32.69 -24.18 38.74
C VAL A 22 -33.39 -23.42 37.63
N GLN A 23 -33.56 -22.12 37.85
CA GLN A 23 -33.91 -21.16 36.83
C GLN A 23 -32.92 -21.41 35.70
N ALA A 24 -33.37 -22.09 34.64
CA ALA A 24 -32.60 -22.14 33.40
C ALA A 24 -32.30 -20.68 33.06
N PRO A 25 -31.03 -20.28 32.90
CA PRO A 25 -30.75 -18.92 32.50
C PRO A 25 -31.51 -18.72 31.19
N LEU A 26 -32.36 -17.69 31.15
CA LEU A 26 -33.02 -17.26 29.92
C LEU A 26 -31.93 -17.26 28.85
N ALA A 27 -32.05 -18.12 27.84
CA ALA A 27 -31.12 -18.15 26.73
C ALA A 27 -31.24 -16.80 26.05
N THR A 28 -30.38 -15.86 26.44
CA THR A 28 -30.27 -14.58 25.77
C THR A 28 -29.86 -14.91 24.35
N PRO A 29 -30.61 -14.47 23.33
CA PRO A 29 -30.19 -14.67 21.95
C PRO A 29 -28.80 -14.07 21.83
N VAL A 30 -27.82 -14.89 21.42
CA VAL A 30 -26.44 -14.44 21.22
C VAL A 30 -26.46 -13.49 20.02
N VAL A 31 -26.68 -12.21 20.30
CA VAL A 31 -26.63 -11.16 19.29
C VAL A 31 -25.15 -10.97 18.93
N PRO A 32 -24.76 -11.08 17.65
CA PRO A 32 -23.38 -10.88 17.26
C PRO A 32 -22.93 -9.47 17.66
N SER A 33 -21.74 -9.37 18.27
CA SER A 33 -21.19 -8.09 18.72
C SER A 33 -20.94 -7.15 17.54
N VAL A 34 -21.11 -5.84 17.77
CA VAL A 34 -20.84 -4.82 16.73
C VAL A 34 -19.43 -4.94 16.18
N SER A 35 -18.43 -5.17 17.03
CA SER A 35 -17.03 -5.34 16.61
C SER A 35 -16.82 -6.54 15.69
N PHE A 36 -17.53 -7.65 15.93
CA PHE A 36 -17.50 -8.82 15.05
C PHE A 36 -18.15 -8.52 13.69
N LEU A 37 -19.28 -7.81 13.66
CA LEU A 37 -19.93 -7.44 12.41
C LEU A 37 -19.09 -6.46 11.59
N LEU A 38 -18.38 -5.53 12.24
CA LEU A 38 -17.44 -4.62 11.59
C LEU A 38 -16.24 -5.37 10.99
N SER A 39 -15.64 -6.30 11.73
CA SER A 39 -14.51 -7.09 11.24
C SER A 39 -14.91 -8.00 10.08
N ARG A 40 -16.09 -8.63 10.17
CA ARG A 40 -16.69 -9.42 9.07
C ARG A 40 -16.94 -8.56 7.84
N GLY A 41 -17.48 -7.34 8.01
CA GLY A 41 -17.72 -6.41 6.91
C GLY A 41 -16.43 -6.02 6.18
N ALA A 42 -15.36 -5.74 6.93
CA ALA A 42 -14.04 -5.43 6.35
C ALA A 42 -13.47 -6.63 5.55
N GLU A 43 -13.67 -7.85 6.05
CA GLU A 43 -13.25 -9.07 5.36
C GLU A 43 -14.04 -9.33 4.07
N LEU A 44 -15.37 -9.20 4.12
CA LEU A 44 -16.21 -9.33 2.92
C LEU A 44 -15.84 -8.32 1.84
N SER A 45 -15.54 -7.07 2.23
CA SER A 45 -15.07 -6.03 1.31
C SER A 45 -13.73 -6.40 0.66
N ARG A 46 -12.77 -6.92 1.44
CA ARG A 46 -11.49 -7.42 0.89
C ARG A 46 -11.71 -8.55 -0.12
N GLN A 47 -12.59 -9.50 0.20
CA GLN A 47 -12.91 -10.61 -0.70
C GLN A 47 -13.60 -10.15 -1.98
N LEU A 48 -14.52 -9.19 -1.89
CA LEU A 48 -15.18 -8.59 -3.04
C LEU A 48 -14.17 -7.89 -3.96
N ASN A 49 -13.27 -7.10 -3.39
CA ASN A 49 -12.21 -6.43 -4.16
C ASN A 49 -11.28 -7.46 -4.83
N SER A 50 -10.87 -8.51 -4.10
CA SER A 50 -10.04 -9.59 -4.67
C SER A 50 -10.75 -10.33 -5.81
N ALA A 51 -12.05 -10.59 -5.67
CA ALA A 51 -12.86 -11.21 -6.72
C ALA A 51 -13.00 -10.30 -7.95
N ASN A 52 -13.23 -9.00 -7.76
CA ASN A 52 -13.27 -8.02 -8.85
C ASN A 52 -11.95 -7.96 -9.62
N SER A 53 -10.82 -7.83 -8.91
CA SER A 53 -9.50 -7.80 -9.55
C SER A 53 -9.23 -9.06 -10.38
N ARG A 54 -9.58 -10.24 -9.85
CA ARG A 54 -9.44 -11.52 -10.56
C ARG A 54 -10.37 -11.61 -11.77
N ARG A 55 -11.56 -11.03 -11.70
CA ARG A 55 -12.51 -10.96 -12.83
C ARG A 55 -11.95 -10.12 -13.96
N GLU A 56 -11.37 -8.97 -13.64
CA GLU A 56 -10.73 -8.08 -14.63
C GLU A 56 -9.52 -8.74 -15.29
N GLU A 57 -8.74 -9.49 -14.52
CA GLU A 57 -7.64 -10.32 -15.03
C GLU A 57 -8.14 -11.39 -16.00
N LEU A 58 -9.10 -12.23 -15.57
CA LEU A 58 -9.69 -13.27 -16.42
C LEU A 58 -10.33 -12.70 -17.69
N THR A 59 -10.97 -11.53 -17.60
CA THR A 59 -11.57 -10.86 -18.77
C THR A 59 -10.51 -10.37 -19.74
N ARG A 60 -9.38 -9.85 -19.23
CA ARG A 60 -8.23 -9.47 -20.08
C ARG A 60 -7.62 -10.70 -20.74
N ASP A 61 -7.48 -11.80 -20.02
CA ASP A 61 -6.94 -13.05 -20.55
C ASP A 61 -7.86 -13.68 -21.60
N LEU A 62 -9.18 -13.59 -21.40
CA LEU A 62 -10.19 -14.02 -22.37
C LEU A 62 -10.10 -13.25 -23.69
N ARG A 63 -9.71 -11.96 -23.64
CA ARG A 63 -9.52 -11.14 -24.85
C ARG A 63 -8.22 -11.49 -25.59
N ARG A 64 -7.20 -11.95 -24.87
CA ARG A 64 -5.89 -12.32 -25.43
C ARG A 64 -5.86 -13.77 -25.93
N THR A 65 -6.66 -14.64 -25.32
CA THR A 65 -6.72 -16.06 -25.61
C THR A 65 -7.75 -16.36 -26.69
N SER A 66 -7.34 -17.08 -27.73
CA SER A 66 -8.22 -17.55 -28.81
C SER A 66 -8.34 -19.09 -28.79
N GLY A 67 -9.36 -19.62 -29.46
CA GLY A 67 -9.63 -21.07 -29.54
C GLY A 67 -10.26 -21.65 -28.27
N ASP A 68 -10.09 -22.97 -28.08
CA ASP A 68 -10.83 -23.76 -27.08
C ASP A 68 -10.55 -23.35 -25.63
N ALA A 69 -9.36 -22.80 -25.35
CA ALA A 69 -9.00 -22.27 -24.03
C ALA A 69 -9.91 -21.12 -23.58
N LYS A 70 -10.55 -20.41 -24.53
CA LYS A 70 -11.51 -19.33 -24.25
C LYS A 70 -12.76 -19.84 -23.53
N ALA A 71 -13.27 -21.02 -23.90
CA ALA A 71 -14.45 -21.61 -23.27
C ALA A 71 -14.21 -21.93 -21.78
N GLY A 72 -13.00 -22.41 -21.46
CA GLY A 72 -12.59 -22.65 -20.08
C GLY A 72 -12.51 -21.37 -19.25
N LEU A 73 -11.94 -20.30 -19.80
CA LEU A 73 -11.91 -18.98 -19.14
C LEU A 73 -13.32 -18.40 -18.96
N GLN A 74 -14.20 -18.56 -19.94
CA GLN A 74 -15.59 -18.11 -19.85
C GLN A 74 -16.34 -18.80 -18.70
N THR A 75 -16.15 -20.11 -18.55
CA THR A 75 -16.72 -20.89 -17.43
C THR A 75 -16.22 -20.38 -16.08
N ARG A 76 -14.91 -20.09 -15.96
CA ARG A 76 -14.32 -19.53 -14.72
C ARG A 76 -14.90 -18.16 -14.37
N ILE A 77 -15.15 -17.32 -15.37
CA ILE A 77 -15.78 -16.01 -15.17
C ILE A 77 -17.20 -16.18 -14.63
N THR A 78 -18.00 -17.10 -15.18
CA THR A 78 -19.36 -17.36 -14.69
C THR A 78 -19.40 -17.81 -13.23
N VAL A 79 -18.51 -18.74 -12.83
CA VAL A 79 -18.41 -19.18 -11.43
C VAL A 79 -17.96 -18.02 -10.52
N LEU A 80 -17.07 -17.15 -11.00
CA LEU A 80 -16.63 -15.98 -10.25
C LEU A 80 -17.74 -14.93 -10.09
N ASP A 81 -18.57 -14.73 -11.12
CA ASP A 81 -19.72 -13.83 -11.10
C ASP A 81 -20.76 -14.28 -10.06
N GLU A 82 -21.04 -15.60 -9.97
CA GLU A 82 -21.93 -16.15 -8.93
C GLU A 82 -21.39 -15.88 -7.52
N ARG A 83 -20.08 -16.08 -7.31
CA ARG A 83 -19.44 -15.77 -6.02
C ARG A 83 -19.52 -14.28 -5.68
N LEU A 84 -19.40 -13.41 -6.68
CA LEU A 84 -19.46 -11.96 -6.48
C LEU A 84 -20.86 -11.54 -6.00
N VAL A 85 -21.90 -12.08 -6.64
CA VAL A 85 -23.30 -11.89 -6.21
C VAL A 85 -23.52 -12.40 -4.78
N GLN A 86 -22.93 -13.54 -4.43
CA GLN A 86 -23.04 -14.07 -3.06
C GLN A 86 -22.36 -13.14 -2.04
N LEU A 87 -21.17 -12.63 -2.33
CA LEU A 87 -20.46 -11.67 -1.46
C LEU A 87 -21.25 -10.38 -1.26
N GLU A 88 -21.90 -9.85 -2.30
CA GLU A 88 -22.76 -8.68 -2.20
C GLU A 88 -23.97 -8.91 -1.28
N LYS A 89 -24.60 -10.08 -1.38
CA LYS A 89 -25.70 -10.48 -0.49
C LYS A 89 -25.25 -10.58 0.96
N ASP A 90 -24.08 -11.19 1.20
CA ASP A 90 -23.51 -11.34 2.54
C ASP A 90 -23.18 -9.97 3.16
N ILE A 91 -22.67 -9.02 2.36
CA ILE A 91 -22.43 -7.63 2.79
C ILE A 91 -23.74 -6.96 3.18
N ALA A 92 -24.77 -7.08 2.34
CA ALA A 92 -26.08 -6.49 2.61
C ALA A 92 -26.71 -7.09 3.90
N GLU A 93 -26.56 -8.39 4.12
CA GLU A 93 -27.01 -9.05 5.34
C GLU A 93 -26.25 -8.57 6.58
N ASN A 94 -24.92 -8.51 6.50
CA ASN A 94 -24.08 -8.00 7.58
C ASN A 94 -24.43 -6.53 7.92
N GLY A 95 -24.75 -5.72 6.92
CA GLY A 95 -25.24 -4.35 7.10
C GLY A 95 -26.58 -4.28 7.83
N ARG A 96 -27.55 -5.15 7.50
CA ARG A 96 -28.83 -5.23 8.22
C ARG A 96 -28.64 -5.66 9.68
N GLN A 97 -27.75 -6.62 9.92
CA GLN A 97 -27.41 -7.07 11.28
C GLN A 97 -26.79 -5.91 12.07
N LEU A 98 -25.84 -5.17 11.49
CA LEU A 98 -25.22 -4.01 12.11
C LEU A 98 -26.25 -2.92 12.45
N ALA A 99 -27.18 -2.64 11.55
CA ALA A 99 -28.27 -1.70 11.78
C ALA A 99 -29.21 -2.15 12.92
N SER A 100 -29.52 -3.45 13.01
CA SER A 100 -30.37 -3.98 14.09
C SER A 100 -29.72 -3.90 15.47
N VAL A 101 -28.39 -4.05 15.56
CA VAL A 101 -27.64 -3.91 16.81
C VAL A 101 -27.43 -2.44 17.17
N GLY A 102 -27.12 -1.60 16.18
CA GLY A 102 -27.00 -0.15 16.37
C GLY A 102 -28.32 0.51 16.78
N GLY A 103 -29.45 0.03 16.24
CA GLY A 103 -30.79 0.48 16.62
C GLY A 103 -31.12 0.19 18.09
N ARG A 104 -30.77 -1.00 18.59
CA ARG A 104 -30.96 -1.35 20.02
C ARG A 104 -30.16 -0.45 20.96
N GLY A 105 -28.93 -0.07 20.60
CA GLY A 105 -28.15 0.90 21.38
C GLY A 105 -28.80 2.29 21.45
N ALA A 106 -29.53 2.69 20.41
CA ALA A 106 -30.30 3.94 20.39
C ALA A 106 -31.62 3.83 21.18
N GLU A 107 -32.23 2.65 21.24
CA GLU A 107 -33.44 2.36 22.03
C GLU A 107 -33.14 2.26 23.55
N ASP A 108 -32.00 1.67 23.93
CA ASP A 108 -31.49 1.67 25.31
C ASP A 108 -31.02 3.08 25.74
N ALA A 109 -30.44 3.87 24.82
CA ALA A 109 -30.16 5.28 25.07
C ALA A 109 -31.44 6.14 25.20
N SER A 110 -32.50 5.78 24.47
CA SER A 110 -33.82 6.42 24.59
C SER A 110 -34.57 6.01 25.86
N THR A 111 -34.12 4.95 26.54
CA THR A 111 -34.62 4.49 27.85
C THR A 111 -33.62 4.73 28.99
N THR A 112 -32.70 5.70 28.84
CA THR A 112 -32.02 6.23 30.02
C THR A 112 -32.99 7.14 30.75
N GLN A 113 -33.65 6.58 31.78
CA GLN A 113 -34.38 7.32 32.79
C GLN A 113 -33.61 8.59 33.13
N ALA A 114 -34.28 9.74 33.00
CA ALA A 114 -33.79 11.01 33.48
C ALA A 114 -33.40 10.85 34.95
N VAL A 115 -32.11 10.81 35.24
CA VAL A 115 -31.64 11.04 36.61
C VAL A 115 -31.95 12.50 36.88
N SER A 116 -33.06 12.71 37.57
CA SER A 116 -33.48 13.99 38.13
C SER A 116 -32.39 14.49 39.08
N GLY A 117 -31.38 15.17 38.54
CA GLY A 117 -30.47 15.97 39.35
C GLY A 117 -31.28 17.08 40.04
N PRO A 118 -30.86 17.56 41.22
CA PRO A 118 -31.62 18.50 42.07
C PRO A 118 -31.84 19.90 41.46
N MET A 119 -31.48 20.11 40.19
CA MET A 119 -31.73 21.34 39.45
C MET A 119 -32.45 20.95 38.16
N GLY A 120 -33.75 21.24 38.09
CA GLY A 120 -34.70 20.72 37.09
C GLY A 120 -34.46 21.14 35.64
N LEU A 121 -33.37 20.67 35.03
CA LEU A 121 -33.10 20.76 33.60
C LEU A 121 -33.49 19.42 32.97
N GLY A 122 -34.73 19.32 32.47
CA GLY A 122 -35.18 18.13 31.73
C GLY A 122 -34.26 17.80 30.56
N ALA A 123 -34.14 16.51 30.22
CA ALA A 123 -33.23 16.00 29.19
C ALA A 123 -33.31 16.76 27.85
N SER A 124 -34.49 17.26 27.47
CA SER A 124 -34.70 18.10 26.28
C SER A 124 -33.87 19.39 26.29
N ASN A 125 -33.71 20.02 27.46
CA ASN A 125 -32.92 21.23 27.60
C ASN A 125 -31.43 20.93 27.51
N ILE A 126 -30.97 19.80 28.06
CA ILE A 126 -29.56 19.38 27.99
C ILE A 126 -29.15 19.09 26.54
N THR A 127 -29.99 18.36 25.79
CA THR A 127 -29.75 18.11 24.36
C THR A 127 -29.76 19.42 23.57
N ALA A 128 -30.74 20.30 23.78
CA ALA A 128 -30.81 21.59 23.09
C ALA A 128 -29.58 22.48 23.40
N ILE A 129 -29.16 22.56 24.66
CA ILE A 129 -27.97 23.32 25.08
C ILE A 129 -26.70 22.73 24.45
N SER A 130 -26.58 21.40 24.38
CA SER A 130 -25.41 20.75 23.78
C SER A 130 -25.28 21.03 22.28
N VAL A 131 -26.39 20.99 21.53
CA VAL A 131 -26.40 21.28 20.08
C VAL A 131 -26.05 22.74 19.82
N VAL A 132 -26.64 23.66 20.59
CA VAL A 132 -26.34 25.09 20.50
C VAL A 132 -24.87 25.35 20.86
N PHE A 133 -24.35 24.71 21.91
CA PHE A 133 -22.94 24.83 22.29
C PHE A 133 -21.99 24.31 21.20
N THR A 134 -22.31 23.19 20.57
CA THR A 134 -21.48 22.66 19.47
C THR A 134 -21.47 23.60 18.27
N ILE A 135 -22.61 24.16 17.88
CA ILE A 135 -22.73 25.06 16.72
C ILE A 135 -22.08 26.43 16.99
N PHE A 136 -22.28 27.00 18.17
CA PHE A 136 -21.84 28.37 18.45
C PHE A 136 -20.46 28.45 19.10
N VAL A 137 -19.95 27.36 19.69
CA VAL A 137 -18.65 27.36 20.38
C VAL A 137 -17.67 26.41 19.69
N MET A 138 -18.00 25.13 19.55
CA MET A 138 -17.06 24.15 19.00
C MET A 138 -16.82 24.33 17.50
N PHE A 139 -17.86 24.59 16.73
CA PHE A 139 -17.76 24.77 15.27
C PHE A 139 -16.87 25.95 14.85
N PRO A 140 -17.00 27.18 15.41
CA PRO A 140 -16.09 28.27 15.04
C PRO A 140 -14.65 28.02 15.49
N ILE A 141 -14.42 27.36 16.63
CA ILE A 141 -13.08 26.95 17.07
C ILE A 141 -12.47 25.94 16.10
N ALA A 142 -13.24 24.94 15.67
CA ALA A 142 -12.81 23.96 14.69
C ALA A 142 -12.47 24.63 13.34
N LEU A 143 -13.30 25.56 12.86
CA LEU A 143 -13.02 26.34 11.65
C LEU A 143 -11.74 27.19 11.79
N ALA A 144 -11.53 27.82 12.95
CA ALA A 144 -10.34 28.62 13.22
C ALA A 144 -9.07 27.76 13.21
N MET A 145 -9.12 26.57 13.82
CA MET A 145 -8.02 25.60 13.81
C MET A 145 -7.76 25.05 12.40
N ALA A 146 -8.81 24.72 11.64
CA ALA A 146 -8.69 24.31 10.24
C ALA A 146 -8.03 25.41 9.39
N ARG A 147 -8.45 26.67 9.57
CA ARG A 147 -7.86 27.81 8.85
C ARG A 147 -6.40 28.06 9.26
N LEU A 148 -6.07 27.87 10.54
CA LEU A 148 -4.70 27.97 11.04
C LEU A 148 -3.80 26.87 10.44
N LEU A 149 -4.30 25.63 10.39
CA LEU A 149 -3.62 24.50 9.76
C LEU A 149 -3.48 24.70 8.25
N TRP A 150 -4.48 25.24 7.56
CA TRP A 150 -4.40 25.53 6.13
C TRP A 150 -3.39 26.64 5.81
N LYS A 151 -3.36 27.69 6.65
CA LYS A 151 -2.38 28.79 6.56
C LYS A 151 -0.96 28.36 6.95
N ARG A 152 -0.83 27.32 7.79
CA ARG A 152 0.46 26.65 8.06
C ARG A 152 0.84 25.67 6.95
N GLY A 153 -0.09 24.94 6.37
CA GLY A 153 0.12 24.01 5.25
C GLY A 153 0.58 24.70 3.96
N THR A 154 0.15 25.94 3.72
CA THR A 154 0.69 26.79 2.63
C THR A 154 2.08 27.36 2.93
N ARG A 155 2.52 27.39 4.20
CA ARG A 155 3.92 27.68 4.58
C ARG A 155 4.79 26.42 4.66
N ILE A 156 4.19 25.27 4.94
CA ILE A 156 4.77 23.92 4.88
C ILE A 156 4.66 23.36 3.43
N GLY A 157 4.31 24.23 2.47
CA GLY A 157 4.42 24.00 1.03
C GLY A 157 5.81 24.32 0.46
N LYS A 158 6.77 24.75 1.29
CA LYS A 158 8.14 24.31 1.04
C LYS A 158 8.17 22.87 1.54
N ALA A 159 8.14 21.92 0.60
CA ALA A 159 8.73 20.62 0.83
C ALA A 159 10.03 20.80 1.64
N PRO A 160 10.44 19.86 2.51
CA PRO A 160 11.85 19.84 2.91
C PRO A 160 12.61 19.99 1.61
N SER A 161 13.38 21.07 1.47
CA SER A 161 14.14 21.38 0.26
C SER A 161 14.65 20.05 -0.28
N ALA A 162 14.34 19.76 -1.55
CA ALA A 162 14.98 18.65 -2.26
C ALA A 162 16.40 18.58 -1.72
N ASN A 163 16.75 17.46 -1.08
CA ASN A 163 17.95 17.41 -0.22
C ASN A 163 19.06 18.11 -1.00
N PRO A 164 19.80 19.09 -0.44
CA PRO A 164 20.82 19.82 -1.22
C PRO A 164 21.81 18.85 -1.88
N GLU A 165 21.98 17.68 -1.27
CA GLU A 165 22.67 16.53 -1.83
C GLU A 165 22.04 15.95 -3.12
N SER A 166 20.72 15.87 -3.22
CA SER A 166 19.99 15.48 -4.44
C SER A 166 20.13 16.52 -5.56
N GLU A 167 20.09 17.82 -5.23
CA GLU A 167 20.33 18.90 -6.22
C GLU A 167 21.78 18.85 -6.73
N LEU A 168 22.77 18.72 -5.83
CA LEU A 168 24.18 18.51 -6.18
C LEU A 168 24.43 17.23 -6.99
N ARG A 169 23.69 16.15 -6.72
CA ARG A 169 23.77 14.91 -7.49
C ARG A 169 23.19 15.10 -8.89
N LEU A 170 22.08 15.84 -9.03
CA LEU A 170 21.49 16.15 -10.34
C LEU A 170 22.41 17.03 -11.18
N GLU A 171 23.00 18.07 -10.58
CA GLU A 171 23.97 18.96 -11.25
C GLU A 171 25.20 18.18 -11.74
N ARG A 172 25.72 17.25 -10.94
CA ARG A 172 26.83 16.36 -11.38
C ARG A 172 26.42 15.39 -12.47
N VAL A 173 25.16 14.92 -12.47
CA VAL A 173 24.64 14.05 -13.53
C VAL A 173 24.49 14.86 -14.82
N GLU A 174 23.98 16.09 -14.76
CA GLU A 174 23.86 17.00 -15.90
C GLU A 174 25.24 17.30 -16.52
N GLN A 175 26.20 17.69 -15.70
CA GLN A 175 27.58 17.92 -16.15
C GLN A 175 28.23 16.65 -16.73
N GLY A 176 27.93 15.47 -16.16
CA GLY A 176 28.39 14.19 -16.68
C GLY A 176 27.79 13.84 -18.03
N VAL A 177 26.51 14.16 -18.26
CA VAL A 177 25.84 13.96 -19.55
C VAL A 177 26.40 14.89 -20.61
N ASP A 178 26.66 16.16 -20.29
CA ASP A 178 27.27 17.12 -21.22
C ASP A 178 28.69 16.69 -21.64
N ALA A 179 29.49 16.18 -20.70
CA ALA A 179 30.81 15.64 -20.99
C ALA A 179 30.74 14.39 -21.88
N ILE A 180 29.78 13.49 -21.64
CA ILE A 180 29.55 12.30 -22.48
C ILE A 180 29.13 12.71 -23.89
N ALA A 181 28.29 13.71 -24.04
CA ALA A 181 27.86 14.20 -25.35
C ALA A 181 29.04 14.68 -26.20
N ILE A 182 29.94 15.47 -25.61
CA ILE A 182 31.16 15.97 -26.29
C ILE A 182 32.14 14.82 -26.59
N GLU A 183 32.31 13.88 -25.65
CA GLU A 183 33.23 12.75 -25.86
C GLU A 183 32.72 11.82 -26.98
N ILE A 184 31.41 11.59 -27.10
CA ILE A 184 30.83 10.81 -28.19
C ILE A 184 31.04 11.51 -29.54
N GLU A 185 30.83 12.83 -29.61
CA GLU A 185 31.12 13.62 -30.81
C GLU A 185 32.58 13.46 -31.21
N ARG A 186 33.50 13.67 -30.27
CA ARG A 186 34.95 13.55 -30.51
C ARG A 186 35.39 12.12 -30.88
N ILE A 187 34.83 11.08 -30.26
CA ILE A 187 35.11 9.68 -30.60
C ILE A 187 34.62 9.38 -32.02
N SER A 188 33.44 9.88 -32.39
CA SER A 188 32.90 9.71 -33.73
C SER A 188 33.78 10.39 -34.80
N GLU A 189 34.33 11.56 -34.49
CA GLU A 189 35.29 12.25 -35.35
C GLU A 189 36.63 11.51 -35.42
N GLY A 190 37.14 11.00 -34.30
CA GLY A 190 38.36 10.19 -34.27
C GLY A 190 38.24 8.91 -35.11
N GLN A 191 37.12 8.21 -35.01
CA GLN A 191 36.83 7.02 -35.81
C GLN A 191 36.68 7.35 -37.30
N ARG A 192 36.02 8.47 -37.63
CA ARG A 192 35.91 8.96 -39.01
C ARG A 192 37.28 9.35 -39.57
N PHE A 193 38.13 9.99 -38.77
CA PHE A 193 39.47 10.41 -39.17
C PHE A 193 40.40 9.22 -39.41
N VAL A 194 40.37 8.19 -38.56
CA VAL A 194 41.13 6.94 -38.76
C VAL A 194 40.68 6.22 -40.04
N THR A 195 39.37 6.14 -40.29
CA THR A 195 38.83 5.55 -41.51
C THR A 195 39.25 6.34 -42.75
N GLN A 196 39.21 7.68 -42.66
CA GLN A 196 39.65 8.56 -43.74
C GLN A 196 41.16 8.45 -43.98
N LEU A 197 41.97 8.30 -42.94
CA LEU A 197 43.41 8.01 -43.03
C LEU A 197 43.71 6.63 -43.61
N MET A 198 42.96 5.59 -43.26
CA MET A 198 43.13 4.26 -43.88
C MET A 198 42.77 4.29 -45.37
N THR A 199 41.76 5.09 -45.74
CA THR A 199 41.30 5.23 -47.14
C THR A 199 42.17 6.17 -47.98
N HIS A 200 42.75 7.23 -47.37
CA HIS A 200 43.60 8.22 -48.06
C HIS A 200 45.10 7.94 -47.90
N GLY A 201 45.53 7.22 -46.86
CA GLY A 201 46.92 6.80 -46.66
C GLY A 201 47.41 5.86 -47.76
N ASP A 202 46.50 5.06 -48.32
CA ASP A 202 46.74 4.25 -49.52
C ASP A 202 46.97 5.10 -50.78
N LYS A 203 46.49 6.36 -50.81
CA LYS A 203 46.74 7.33 -51.89
C LYS A 203 47.95 8.23 -51.64
N VAL A 204 48.30 8.53 -50.39
CA VAL A 204 49.47 9.34 -50.05
C VAL A 204 50.76 8.52 -50.11
N GLY A 205 50.70 7.21 -49.91
CA GLY A 205 51.82 6.28 -50.12
C GLY A 205 52.32 6.18 -51.57
N SER A 206 51.54 6.65 -52.56
CA SER A 206 51.92 6.60 -53.98
C SER A 206 52.43 7.93 -54.56
N LEU A 207 52.56 9.00 -53.75
CA LEU A 207 52.95 10.34 -54.23
C LEU A 207 54.29 10.86 -53.68
N GLY A 208 55.04 10.04 -52.93
CA GLY A 208 56.32 10.44 -52.31
C GLY A 208 57.54 9.59 -52.68
N ALA A 209 57.43 8.66 -53.62
CA ALA A 209 58.53 7.78 -54.02
C ALA A 209 59.33 8.40 -55.18
N GLY A 210 60.13 9.42 -54.90
CA GLY A 210 60.92 10.06 -55.96
C GLY A 210 61.83 11.20 -55.53
N GLN A 211 62.66 11.01 -54.51
CA GLN A 211 63.90 11.80 -54.39
C GLN A 211 65.08 10.89 -53.99
N PRO A 212 66.19 10.92 -54.75
CA PRO A 212 67.29 9.98 -54.58
C PRO A 212 68.12 10.25 -53.33
N VAL A 213 68.48 9.15 -52.68
CA VAL A 213 69.43 9.03 -51.56
C VAL A 213 70.84 9.42 -51.99
N ALA A 214 71.43 10.37 -51.28
CA ALA A 214 72.86 10.64 -51.16
C ALA A 214 73.05 11.28 -49.77
N ASP A 215 74.02 10.99 -48.90
CA ASP A 215 75.18 10.09 -48.83
C ASP A 215 75.54 10.07 -47.31
N PRO A 216 75.89 8.95 -46.65
CA PRO A 216 76.04 8.92 -45.19
C PRO A 216 77.43 9.42 -44.75
N LEU A 217 77.50 10.61 -44.15
CA LEU A 217 78.70 11.05 -43.44
C LEU A 217 78.83 10.32 -42.09
N HIS A 218 79.81 9.43 -42.05
CA HIS A 218 80.39 8.77 -40.89
C HIS A 218 80.66 9.75 -39.72
N VAL A 219 80.01 9.53 -38.57
CA VAL A 219 80.47 10.08 -37.29
C VAL A 219 81.19 8.98 -36.52
N GLN A 220 82.49 9.17 -36.45
CA GLN A 220 83.51 8.35 -35.83
C GLN A 220 83.30 8.33 -34.30
N LEU A 221 82.88 7.17 -33.75
CA LEU A 221 82.83 6.93 -32.31
C LEU A 221 84.25 6.71 -31.79
N ASN A 222 84.84 7.75 -31.21
CA ASN A 222 86.12 7.62 -30.52
C ASN A 222 85.90 7.08 -29.10
N ASN A 223 86.47 5.89 -28.93
CA ASN A 223 86.54 5.06 -27.75
C ASN A 223 87.29 5.75 -26.60
N THR A 224 86.79 5.71 -25.36
CA THR A 224 87.65 5.70 -24.16
C THR A 224 86.95 4.98 -23.00
N VAL A 225 87.43 3.76 -22.81
CA VAL A 225 87.41 2.91 -21.62
C VAL A 225 87.83 3.68 -20.36
N MET A 226 87.04 3.59 -19.28
CA MET A 226 87.49 3.47 -17.87
C MET A 226 86.29 2.91 -17.08
N ALA A 227 86.23 1.60 -16.79
CA ALA A 227 86.92 0.93 -15.69
C ALA A 227 86.39 1.30 -14.29
N GLY A 228 85.76 0.32 -13.61
CA GLY A 228 86.09 0.07 -12.20
C GLY A 228 85.07 0.46 -11.11
N MET A 229 84.06 -0.39 -10.90
CA MET A 229 83.80 -1.09 -9.62
C MET A 229 83.46 -0.24 -8.34
N PRO A 230 83.19 -0.83 -7.14
CA PRO A 230 81.82 -1.03 -6.63
C PRO A 230 81.54 -0.55 -5.17
N ARG A 231 80.26 -0.71 -4.74
CA ARG A 231 79.73 -1.02 -3.38
C ARG A 231 79.86 -0.02 -2.20
N SER A 232 78.84 -0.16 -1.35
CA SER A 232 78.76 0.04 0.11
C SER A 232 78.20 1.36 0.67
N ASP A 233 76.99 1.18 1.22
CA ASP A 233 76.60 1.43 2.61
C ASP A 233 76.43 2.85 3.18
N ALA A 234 75.27 2.96 3.82
CA ALA A 234 75.03 3.45 5.17
C ALA A 234 74.87 4.97 5.43
N ILE A 235 73.68 5.26 5.97
CA ILE A 235 73.45 5.98 7.24
C ILE A 235 74.09 7.37 7.35
N ARG A 236 73.26 8.42 7.28
CA ARG A 236 72.83 9.19 8.46
C ARG A 236 71.68 10.13 8.14
#